data_AF-A0A942GM93-F1
#
_entry.id   AF-A0A942GM93-F1
#
_cell.length_a   1.000
_cell.length_b   1.000
_cell.length_c   1.000
_cell.angle_alpha   90.00
_cell.angle_beta   90.00
_cell.angle_gamma   90.00
#
_symmetry.space_group_name_H-M   'P 1'
#
loop_
_entity.id
_entity.type
_entity.pdbx_description
1 polymer ?
#
loop_
_entity_poly.entity_id
_entity_poly.type
_entity_poly.pdbx_seq_one_letter_code
_entity_poly.pdbx_strand_id
1 'polypeptide(L)'
;MRKVLIIALLVMIALMLIATVLEMPTFGEADNPTNNEVPERYLEKSLQETGALNVIASIIIDYRAFDTLGEATVLFVAIAAAVSTLKAH
;
A
#
# COMPACT_ATOMS: atom_id res chain seq x y z
N MET A 1 16.30 21.58 -24.00
CA MET A 1 16.58 20.13 -24.10
C MET A 1 16.21 19.35 -22.84
N ARG A 2 16.81 19.59 -21.66
CA ARG A 2 16.52 18.82 -20.42
C ARG A 2 15.03 18.72 -20.05
N LYS A 3 14.31 19.85 -20.03
CA LYS A 3 12.87 19.86 -19.70
C LYS A 3 12.03 19.05 -20.69
N VAL A 4 12.38 19.11 -21.98
CA VAL A 4 11.70 18.36 -23.05
C VAL A 4 11.92 16.85 -22.86
N LEU A 5 13.14 16.43 -22.53
CA LEU A 5 13.45 15.02 -22.23
C LEU A 5 12.69 14.51 -21.00
N ILE A 6 12.60 15.32 -19.93
CA ILE A 6 11.83 14.97 -18.72
C ILE A 6 10.34 14.81 -19.06
N ILE A 7 9.77 15.77 -19.80
CA ILE A 7 8.36 15.72 -20.19
C ILE A 7 8.10 14.49 -21.07
N ALA A 8 8.97 14.21 -22.04
CA ALA A 8 8.83 13.02 -22.88
C ALA A 8 8.86 11.72 -22.06
N LEU A 9 9.76 11.63 -21.07
CA LEU A 9 9.83 10.49 -20.16
C LEU A 9 8.56 10.35 -19.31
N LEU A 10 8.06 11.45 -18.74
CA LEU A 10 6.83 11.42 -17.94
C LEU A 10 5.61 11.03 -18.77
N VAL A 11 5.50 11.52 -20.00
CA VAL A 11 4.43 11.13 -20.93
C VAL A 11 4.53 9.64 -21.25
N MET A 12 5.73 9.13 -21.50
CA MET A 12 5.94 7.70 -21.75
C MET A 12 5.53 6.84 -20.55
N ILE A 13 5.92 7.22 -19.32
CA ILE A 13 5.49 6.53 -18.09
C ILE A 13 3.97 6.59 -17.94
N ALA A 14 3.36 7.76 -18.15
CA ALA A 14 1.92 7.91 -18.04
C ALA A 14 1.16 7.05 -19.05
N LEU A 15 1.61 7.00 -20.30
CA LEU A 15 1.02 6.14 -21.34
C LEU A 15 1.16 4.65 -20.98
N MET A 16 2.30 4.24 -20.45
CA MET A 16 2.50 2.87 -19.95
C MET A 16 1.53 2.54 -18.83
N LEU A 17 1.39 3.41 -17.82
CA LEU A 17 0.45 3.20 -16.71
C LEU A 17 -1.01 3.15 -17.20
N ILE A 18 -1.41 4.04 -18.11
CA ILE A 18 -2.75 4.03 -18.71
C ILE A 18 -2.99 2.71 -19.44
N ALA A 19 -2.04 2.25 -20.27
CA ALA A 19 -2.17 0.98 -20.96
C ALA A 19 -2.38 -0.19 -19.98
N THR A 20 -1.63 -0.24 -18.87
CA THR A 20 -1.81 -1.29 -17.85
C THR A 20 -3.17 -1.24 -17.16
N VAL A 21 -3.72 -0.04 -16.92
CA VAL A 21 -5.05 0.11 -16.29
C VAL A 21 -6.15 -0.33 -17.25
N LEU A 22 -5.99 -0.09 -18.56
CA LEU A 22 -6.95 -0.53 -19.58
C LEU A 22 -7.02 -2.05 -19.73
N GLU A 23 -5.96 -2.77 -19.33
CA GLU A 23 -5.91 -4.24 -19.32
C GLU A 23 -6.38 -4.86 -18.00
N MET A 24 -6.74 -4.06 -16.98
CA MET A 24 -7.21 -4.59 -15.70
C MET A 24 -8.57 -5.31 -15.84
N PRO A 25 -8.79 -6.39 -15.07
CA PRO A 25 -10.08 -7.07 -15.02
C PRO A 25 -11.23 -6.13 -14.62
N THR A 26 -12.44 -6.42 -15.08
CA THR A 26 -13.62 -5.61 -14.77
C THR A 26 -13.91 -5.65 -13.28
N PHE A 27 -14.27 -4.50 -12.70
CA PHE A 27 -14.54 -4.41 -11.28
C PHE A 27 -15.72 -5.30 -10.86
N GLY A 28 -15.53 -6.09 -9.81
CA GLY A 28 -16.58 -6.92 -9.20
C GLY A 28 -16.85 -8.26 -9.88
N GLU A 29 -16.10 -8.63 -10.91
CA GLU A 29 -16.19 -9.98 -11.49
C GLU A 29 -15.70 -11.03 -10.48
N ALA A 30 -16.42 -12.17 -10.42
CA ALA A 30 -16.14 -13.25 -9.47
C ALA A 30 -14.78 -13.91 -9.74
N ASP A 31 -14.43 -14.05 -11.02
CA ASP A 31 -13.19 -14.69 -11.48
C ASP A 31 -11.98 -13.74 -11.45
N ASN A 32 -12.12 -12.55 -10.84
CA ASN A 32 -11.01 -11.62 -10.70
C ASN A 32 -9.87 -12.25 -9.89
N PRO A 33 -8.61 -12.10 -10.32
CA PRO A 33 -7.46 -12.70 -9.64
C PRO A 33 -7.25 -12.18 -8.22
N THR A 34 -7.86 -11.05 -7.87
CA THR A 34 -7.87 -10.49 -6.51
C THR A 34 -8.79 -11.27 -5.56
N ASN A 35 -9.77 -12.01 -6.07
CA ASN A 35 -10.65 -12.87 -5.29
C ASN A 35 -9.96 -14.23 -5.08
N ASN A 36 -9.00 -14.25 -4.16
CA ASN A 36 -8.20 -15.43 -3.87
C ASN A 36 -8.33 -15.83 -2.39
N GLU A 37 -7.52 -16.79 -1.96
CA GLU A 37 -7.56 -17.37 -0.61
C GLU A 37 -7.22 -16.36 0.50
N VAL A 38 -6.52 -15.27 0.18
CA VAL A 38 -6.07 -14.28 1.16
C VAL A 38 -7.23 -13.43 1.70
N PRO A 39 -8.00 -12.67 0.89
CA PRO A 39 -9.16 -11.95 1.38
C PRO A 39 -10.23 -12.90 1.92
N GLU A 40 -10.40 -14.10 1.35
CA GLU A 40 -11.31 -15.13 1.88
C GLU A 40 -10.94 -15.48 3.34
N ARG A 41 -9.67 -15.79 3.60
CA ARG A 41 -9.20 -16.09 4.96
C ARG A 41 -9.37 -14.90 5.91
N TYR A 42 -9.05 -13.67 5.47
CA TYR A 42 -9.25 -12.48 6.31
C TYR A 42 -10.73 -12.28 6.66
N LEU A 43 -11.64 -12.55 5.75
CA LEU A 43 -13.08 -12.40 6.01
C LEU A 43 -13.62 -13.52 6.91
N GLU A 44 -13.21 -14.76 6.70
CA GLU A 44 -13.79 -15.92 7.40
C GLU A 44 -13.10 -16.27 8.72
N LYS A 45 -11.78 -16.04 8.83
CA LYS A 45 -10.95 -16.54 9.93
C LYS A 45 -10.38 -15.47 10.85
N SER A 46 -10.45 -14.18 10.50
CA SER A 46 -9.85 -13.10 11.30
C SER A 46 -10.28 -13.11 12.76
N LEU A 47 -11.58 -13.25 13.04
CA LEU A 47 -12.06 -13.31 14.43
C LEU A 47 -11.47 -14.51 15.19
N GLN A 48 -11.33 -15.67 14.55
CA GLN A 48 -10.80 -16.88 15.19
C GLN A 48 -9.28 -16.80 15.39
N GLU A 49 -8.56 -16.23 14.41
CA GLU A 49 -7.09 -16.21 14.39
C GLU A 49 -6.51 -15.05 15.19
N THR A 50 -7.22 -13.92 15.30
CA THR A 50 -6.72 -12.71 15.95
C THR A 50 -7.57 -12.21 17.11
N GLY A 51 -8.83 -12.66 17.23
CA GLY A 51 -9.77 -12.20 18.25
C GLY A 51 -10.35 -10.81 17.99
N ALA A 52 -9.94 -10.14 16.90
CA ALA A 52 -10.46 -8.82 16.56
C ALA A 52 -11.80 -8.94 15.82
N LEU A 53 -12.82 -8.23 16.31
CA LEU A 53 -14.12 -8.11 15.63
C LEU A 53 -14.04 -7.27 14.35
N ASN A 54 -13.04 -6.40 14.25
CA ASN A 54 -12.82 -5.56 13.08
C ASN A 54 -11.79 -6.22 12.16
N VAL A 55 -12.23 -6.66 10.98
CA VAL A 55 -11.39 -7.32 9.98
C VAL A 55 -10.22 -6.42 9.55
N ILE A 56 -10.43 -5.12 9.37
CA ILE A 56 -9.35 -4.20 8.97
C ILE A 56 -8.29 -4.10 10.06
N ALA A 57 -8.71 -4.00 11.33
CA ALA A 57 -7.78 -3.99 12.45
C ALA A 57 -6.98 -5.29 12.54
N SER A 58 -7.63 -6.44 12.32
CA SER A 58 -6.96 -7.75 12.27
C SER A 58 -5.91 -7.80 11.16
N ILE A 59 -6.17 -7.19 10.01
CA ILE A 59 -5.21 -7.17 8.89
C ILE A 59 -4.00 -6.32 9.24
N ILE A 60 -4.18 -5.09 9.70
CA ILE A 60 -3.07 -4.15 9.88
C ILE A 60 -2.24 -4.43 11.15
N ILE A 61 -2.88 -4.91 12.23
CA ILE A 61 -2.18 -5.13 13.52
C ILE A 61 -1.72 -6.58 13.71
N ASP A 62 -2.38 -7.56 13.09
CA ASP A 62 -2.02 -8.98 13.27
C ASP A 62 -1.42 -9.58 11.99
N TYR A 63 -2.19 -9.73 10.90
CA TYR A 63 -1.70 -10.41 9.69
C TYR A 63 -0.55 -9.69 9.00
N ARG A 64 -0.61 -8.35 8.92
CA ARG A 64 0.38 -7.47 8.28
C ARG A 64 1.02 -6.51 9.28
N ALA A 65 1.16 -6.95 10.53
CA ALA A 65 1.76 -6.18 11.62
C ALA A 65 3.13 -5.59 11.26
N PHE A 66 3.92 -6.31 10.45
CA PHE A 66 5.24 -5.85 10.01
C PHE A 66 5.19 -4.61 9.11
N ASP A 67 4.17 -4.48 8.27
CA ASP A 67 4.01 -3.30 7.41
C ASP A 67 3.70 -2.07 8.30
N THR A 68 2.79 -2.21 9.26
CA THR A 68 2.46 -1.14 10.22
C THR A 68 3.60 -0.83 11.18
N LEU A 69 4.40 -1.81 11.59
CA LEU A 69 5.64 -1.57 12.34
C LEU A 69 6.64 -0.74 11.51
N GLY A 70 6.73 -1.04 10.21
CA GLY A 70 7.50 -0.25 9.25
C GLY A 70 7.01 1.19 9.16
N GLU A 71 5.70 1.41 9.02
CA GLU A 71 5.07 2.73 9.03
C GLU A 71 5.40 3.51 10.31
N ALA A 72 5.24 2.88 11.48
CA ALA A 72 5.57 3.48 12.77
C ALA A 72 7.05 3.86 12.86
N THR A 73 7.94 3.00 12.34
CA THR A 73 9.39 3.25 12.30
C THR A 73 9.73 4.45 11.41
N VAL A 74 9.12 4.54 10.21
CA VAL A 74 9.31 5.67 9.30
C VAL A 74 8.88 6.98 9.95
N LEU A 75 7.70 7.00 10.59
CA LEU A 75 7.22 8.19 11.30
C LEU A 75 8.13 8.57 12.47
N PHE A 76 8.57 7.59 13.25
CA PHE A 76 9.49 7.82 14.36
C PHE A 76 10.80 8.44 13.89
N VAL A 77 11.43 7.87 12.84
CA VAL A 77 12.68 8.39 12.27
C VAL A 77 12.47 9.78 11.67
N ALA A 78 11.34 10.03 10.99
CA ALA A 78 11.03 11.35 10.44
C ALA A 78 10.94 12.43 11.53
N ILE A 79 10.25 12.13 12.64
CA ILE A 79 10.13 13.04 13.78
C ILE A 79 11.51 13.24 14.44
N ALA A 80 12.26 12.17 14.68
CA ALA A 80 13.59 12.25 15.28
C ALA A 80 14.55 13.09 14.43
N ALA A 81 14.53 12.93 13.11
CA ALA A 81 15.35 13.70 12.17
C ALA A 81 14.94 15.19 12.16
N ALA A 82 13.65 15.48 12.15
CA ALA A 82 13.14 16.85 12.21
C ALA A 82 13.56 17.55 13.52
N VAL A 83 13.39 16.90 14.67
CA VAL A 83 13.79 17.43 15.98
C VAL A 83 15.31 17.62 16.05
N SER A 84 16.10 16.66 15.56
CA SER A 84 17.56 16.78 15.54
C SER A 84 18.02 17.98 14.69
N THR A 85 17.36 18.23 13.56
CA THR A 85 17.69 19.36 12.68
C THR A 85 17.31 20.69 13.29
N LEU A 86 16.13 20.77 13.92
CA LEU A 86 15.65 21.98 14.60
C LEU A 86 16.47 22.32 15.85
N LYS A 87 17.00 21.32 16.57
CA LYS A 87 17.88 21.53 17.73
C LYS A 87 19.31 21.91 17.33
N ALA A 88 19.73 21.58 16.10
CA ALA A 88 21.06 21.91 15.59
C ALA A 88 21.18 23.36 15.08
N HIS A 89 20.05 24.08 15.00
CA HIS A 89 19.96 25.52 14.79
C HIS A 89 19.65 26.25 16.09
#